data_AF-A0A968X148-F1
#
_entry.id   AF-A0A968X148-F1
#
_cell.length_a   1.000
_cell.length_b   1.000
_cell.length_c   1.000
_cell.angle_alpha   90.00
_cell.angle_beta   90.00
_cell.angle_gamma   90.00
#
_symmetry.space_group_name_H-M   'P 1'
#
loop_
_entity.id
_entity.type
_entity.pdbx_description
1 polymer ?
#
loop_
_entity_poly.entity_id
_entity_poly.type
_entity_poly.pdbx_seq_one_letter_code
_entity_poly.pdbx_strand_id
1 'polypeptide(L)'
;MWALLSLSLVAVIGFFAVAHLEENDEFCASCHSEPESTYYQRTQASQPIDLASVHALLAKQGTQHPNTRCIDCHAGPGFTGRLSAMTLGAQDAIKWVSGTAIQPAITTQPLGDAHCLKCHTDTPQASNFDRHFHRTLARWQQADANAGRCISCHTSHTTDGNATIGFLQQQRLLVECKRCHVALGVEQ
;
A
#
# COMPACT_ATOMS: atom_id res chain seq x y z
N MET A 1 -13.45 -27.29 29.63
CA MET A 1 -13.07 -25.92 30.04
C MET A 1 -11.58 -25.66 29.82
N TRP A 2 -10.67 -26.43 30.42
CA TRP A 2 -9.22 -26.25 30.26
C TRP A 2 -8.71 -26.36 28.81
N ALA A 3 -9.17 -27.33 28.03
CA ALA A 3 -8.78 -27.47 26.62
C ALA A 3 -9.18 -26.26 25.76
N LEU A 4 -10.35 -25.68 26.01
CA LEU A 4 -10.81 -24.46 25.31
C LEU A 4 -9.98 -23.24 25.73
N LEU A 5 -9.66 -23.12 27.02
CA LEU A 5 -8.79 -22.06 27.52
C LEU A 5 -7.38 -22.15 26.91
N SER A 6 -6.81 -23.35 26.82
CA SER A 6 -5.50 -23.58 26.20
C SER A 6 -5.52 -23.24 24.71
N LEU A 7 -6.56 -23.67 23.98
CA LEU A 7 -6.69 -23.36 22.56
C LEU A 7 -6.82 -21.86 22.31
N SER A 8 -7.66 -21.17 23.09
CA SER A 8 -7.80 -19.71 23.03
C SER A 8 -6.47 -19.01 23.34
N LEU A 9 -5.74 -19.47 24.35
CA LEU A 9 -4.45 -18.89 24.70
C LEU A 9 -3.42 -19.06 23.57
N VAL A 10 -3.34 -20.25 22.97
CA VAL A 10 -2.45 -20.51 21.82
C VAL A 10 -2.82 -19.63 20.63
N ALA A 11 -4.12 -19.50 20.32
CA ALA A 11 -4.58 -18.65 19.23
C ALA A 11 -4.22 -17.18 19.45
N VAL A 12 -4.41 -16.67 20.68
CA VAL A 12 -4.06 -15.29 21.03
C VAL A 12 -2.54 -15.05 20.94
N ILE A 13 -1.72 -15.96 21.49
CA ILE A 13 -0.26 -15.86 21.41
C ILE A 13 0.20 -15.90 19.95
N GLY A 14 -0.33 -16.83 19.15
CA GLY A 14 -0.02 -16.95 17.73
C GLY A 14 -0.37 -15.68 16.96
N PHE A 15 -1.54 -15.09 17.23
CA PHE A 15 -1.95 -13.83 16.62
C PHE A 15 -0.95 -12.71 16.89
N PHE A 16 -0.56 -12.50 18.16
CA PHE A 16 0.40 -11.45 18.50
C PHE A 16 1.80 -11.72 17.95
N ALA A 17 2.24 -12.98 17.93
CA ALA A 17 3.52 -13.34 17.33
C ALA A 17 3.56 -13.02 15.83
N VAL A 18 2.53 -13.40 15.07
CA VAL A 18 2.44 -13.08 13.64
C VAL A 18 2.32 -11.58 13.41
N ALA A 19 1.49 -10.90 14.21
CA ALA A 19 1.36 -9.45 14.12
C ALA A 19 2.71 -8.76 14.30
N HIS A 20 3.54 -9.22 15.25
CA HIS A 20 4.88 -8.69 15.46
C HIS A 20 5.85 -9.04 14.32
N LEU A 21 5.77 -10.25 13.75
CA LEU A 21 6.58 -10.61 12.58
C LEU A 21 6.30 -9.69 11.39
N GLU A 22 5.04 -9.37 11.11
CA GLU A 22 4.65 -8.45 10.03
C GLU A 22 5.09 -7.00 10.24
N GLU A 23 5.56 -6.64 11.43
CA GLU A 23 6.20 -5.34 11.69
C GLU A 23 7.68 -5.29 11.23
N ASN A 24 8.22 -6.42 10.76
CA ASN A 24 9.58 -6.51 10.26
C ASN A 24 9.54 -6.68 8.74
N ASP A 25 10.03 -5.69 8.00
CA ASP A 25 9.97 -5.73 6.52
C ASP A 25 10.71 -6.93 5.91
N GLU A 26 11.76 -7.42 6.58
CA GLU A 26 12.48 -8.64 6.18
C GLU A 26 11.57 -9.87 6.21
N PHE A 27 10.63 -9.95 7.15
CA PHE A 27 9.68 -11.06 7.23
C PHE A 27 8.81 -11.11 5.97
N CYS A 28 8.33 -9.96 5.50
CA CYS A 28 7.55 -9.88 4.26
C CYS A 28 8.32 -10.42 3.04
N ALA A 29 9.64 -10.19 2.99
CA ALA A 29 10.52 -10.68 1.92
C ALA A 29 11.01 -12.12 2.13
N SER A 30 10.82 -12.70 3.32
CA SER A 30 11.37 -14.02 3.66
C SER A 30 10.61 -15.19 3.02
N CYS A 31 9.31 -15.02 2.75
CA CYS A 31 8.44 -16.07 2.21
C CYS A 31 8.06 -15.84 0.74
N HIS A 32 8.42 -14.70 0.15
CA HIS A 32 8.07 -14.30 -1.21
C HIS A 32 9.33 -14.08 -2.05
N SER A 33 9.54 -14.87 -3.10
CA SER A 33 10.71 -14.69 -3.97
C SER A 33 10.57 -13.51 -4.92
N GLU A 34 9.43 -13.29 -5.57
CA GLU A 34 9.19 -12.16 -6.47
C GLU A 34 7.70 -11.79 -6.52
N PRO A 35 7.34 -10.49 -6.57
CA PRO A 35 8.22 -9.32 -6.64
C PRO A 35 8.65 -8.74 -5.28
N GLU A 36 8.19 -9.30 -4.15
CA GLU A 36 8.39 -8.70 -2.82
C GLU A 36 9.87 -8.60 -2.41
N SER A 37 10.70 -9.61 -2.71
CA SER A 37 12.14 -9.55 -2.39
C SER A 37 12.85 -8.43 -3.15
N THR A 38 12.49 -8.22 -4.42
CA THR A 38 12.95 -7.09 -5.24
C THR A 38 12.53 -5.75 -4.61
N TYR A 39 11.28 -5.63 -4.15
CA TYR A 39 10.81 -4.39 -3.49
C TYR A 39 11.53 -4.14 -2.18
N TYR A 40 11.72 -5.16 -1.35
CA TYR A 40 12.49 -5.07 -0.12
C TYR A 40 13.95 -4.68 -0.38
N GLN A 41 14.59 -5.25 -1.41
CA GLN A 41 15.95 -4.88 -1.76
C GLN A 41 16.07 -3.38 -2.11
N ARG A 42 15.08 -2.81 -2.82
CA ARG A 42 15.05 -1.38 -3.12
C ARG A 42 14.90 -0.51 -1.87
N THR A 43 14.15 -0.94 -0.86
CA THR A 43 14.05 -0.20 0.41
C THR A 43 15.37 -0.21 1.20
N GLN A 44 16.28 -1.14 0.92
CA GLN A 44 17.62 -1.18 1.49
C GLN A 44 18.64 -0.30 0.77
N ALA A 45 18.34 0.16 -0.45
CA ALA A 45 19.25 1.01 -1.21
C ALA A 45 19.45 2.39 -0.56
N SER A 46 20.61 2.99 -0.79
CA SER A 46 20.92 4.35 -0.32
C SER A 46 20.22 5.46 -1.12
N GLN A 47 19.76 5.13 -2.33
CA GLN A 47 19.02 6.03 -3.21
C GLN A 47 17.67 5.39 -3.56
N PRO A 48 16.55 6.05 -3.28
CA PRO A 48 15.23 5.52 -3.57
C PRO A 48 14.93 5.67 -5.07
N ILE A 49 14.36 4.63 -5.67
CA ILE A 49 14.06 4.59 -7.12
C ILE A 49 12.56 4.45 -7.40
N ASP A 50 11.76 4.33 -6.34
CA ASP A 50 10.31 4.29 -6.38
C ASP A 50 9.72 4.94 -5.11
N LEU A 51 8.42 5.18 -5.09
CA LEU A 51 7.78 5.88 -3.97
C LEU A 51 7.83 5.06 -2.66
N ALA A 52 7.75 3.73 -2.74
CA ALA A 52 7.87 2.88 -1.56
C ALA A 52 9.25 2.99 -0.91
N SER A 53 10.32 2.97 -1.71
CA SER A 53 11.70 3.17 -1.22
C SER A 53 11.94 4.58 -0.68
N VAL A 54 11.23 5.60 -1.17
CA VAL A 54 11.23 6.93 -0.52
C VAL A 54 10.65 6.87 0.88
N HIS A 55 9.47 6.26 1.07
CA HIS A 55 8.89 6.15 2.41
C HIS A 55 9.78 5.36 3.37
N ALA A 56 10.41 4.28 2.89
CA ALA A 56 11.38 3.54 3.69
C ALA A 56 12.61 4.38 4.06
N LEU A 57 13.14 5.18 3.13
CA LEU A 57 14.26 6.08 3.40
C LEU A 57 13.89 7.16 4.43
N LEU A 58 12.73 7.80 4.27
CA LEU A 58 12.27 8.83 5.20
C LEU A 58 12.00 8.26 6.60
N ALA A 59 11.50 7.02 6.67
CA ALA A 59 11.35 6.28 7.92
C ALA A 59 12.72 6.05 8.60
N LYS A 60 13.73 5.60 7.84
CA LYS A 60 15.12 5.42 8.33
C LYS A 60 15.76 6.72 8.80
N GLN A 61 15.43 7.84 8.14
CA GLN A 61 15.91 9.18 8.52
C GLN A 61 15.13 9.78 9.70
N GLY A 62 14.00 9.20 10.10
CA GLY A 62 13.15 9.72 11.17
C GLY A 62 12.52 11.08 10.84
N THR A 63 12.32 11.40 9.56
CA THR A 63 11.81 12.71 9.11
C THR A 63 10.30 12.66 8.83
N GLN A 64 9.90 12.68 7.57
CA GLN A 64 8.50 12.61 7.16
C GLN A 64 8.05 11.15 7.13
N HIS A 65 6.99 10.80 7.87
CA HIS A 65 6.53 9.41 8.04
C HIS A 65 7.52 8.52 8.82
N PRO A 66 7.92 8.91 10.04
CA PRO A 66 8.82 8.12 10.85
C PRO A 66 8.21 6.73 11.10
N ASN A 67 9.03 5.68 11.01
CA ASN A 67 8.63 4.28 11.22
C ASN A 67 7.69 3.68 10.17
N THR A 68 7.64 4.20 8.94
CA THR A 68 6.87 3.53 7.86
C THR A 68 7.49 2.19 7.50
N ARG A 69 6.73 1.11 7.68
CA ARG A 69 7.03 -0.27 7.31
C ARG A 69 6.14 -0.72 6.14
N CYS A 70 6.43 -1.87 5.55
CA CYS A 70 5.59 -2.50 4.52
C CYS A 70 4.13 -2.57 4.99
N ILE A 71 3.90 -3.05 6.22
CA ILE A 71 2.55 -3.21 6.76
C ILE A 71 1.81 -1.89 6.97
N ASP A 72 2.52 -0.78 7.15
CA ASP A 72 1.90 0.53 7.32
C ASP A 72 1.31 1.05 6.01
N CYS A 73 1.69 0.48 4.86
CA CYS A 73 0.96 0.66 3.61
C CYS A 73 0.00 -0.50 3.33
N HIS A 74 0.41 -1.75 3.54
CA HIS A 74 -0.36 -2.93 3.11
C HIS A 74 -1.51 -3.33 4.04
N ALA A 75 -1.51 -2.89 5.30
CA ALA A 75 -2.69 -3.02 6.17
C ALA A 75 -3.65 -1.86 5.97
N GLY A 76 -4.94 -2.19 5.84
CA GLY A 76 -6.00 -1.17 5.86
C GLY A 76 -6.05 -0.39 7.18
N PRO A 77 -6.80 0.71 7.25
CA PRO A 77 -6.92 1.49 8.48
C PRO A 77 -7.63 0.72 9.58
N GLY A 78 -7.21 0.99 10.83
CA GLY A 78 -7.85 0.44 12.03
C GLY A 78 -7.73 -1.06 12.20
N PHE A 79 -8.50 -1.59 13.15
CA PHE A 79 -8.43 -3.00 13.54
C PHE A 79 -8.90 -3.96 12.42
N THR A 80 -9.96 -3.61 11.70
CA THR A 80 -10.49 -4.48 10.63
C THR A 80 -9.52 -4.58 9.46
N GLY A 81 -8.92 -3.44 9.06
CA GLY A 81 -7.88 -3.43 8.02
C GLY A 81 -6.65 -4.25 8.40
N ARG A 82 -6.25 -4.21 9.67
CA ARG A 82 -5.18 -5.05 10.23
C ARG A 82 -5.52 -6.54 10.18
N LEU A 83 -6.73 -6.91 10.62
CA LEU A 83 -7.19 -8.31 10.61
C LEU A 83 -7.27 -8.88 9.19
N SER A 84 -7.74 -8.08 8.22
CA SER A 84 -7.77 -8.48 6.81
C SER A 84 -6.37 -8.74 6.25
N ALA A 85 -5.41 -7.87 6.57
CA ALA A 85 -4.02 -8.05 6.13
C ALA A 85 -3.40 -9.33 6.71
N MET A 86 -3.59 -9.59 8.02
CA MET A 86 -3.11 -10.81 8.66
C MET A 86 -3.76 -12.08 8.08
N THR A 87 -5.06 -12.00 7.74
CA THR A 87 -5.77 -13.12 7.11
C THR A 87 -5.18 -13.43 5.74
N LEU A 88 -4.88 -12.38 4.95
CA LEU A 88 -4.23 -12.54 3.65
C LEU A 88 -2.81 -13.13 3.80
N GLY A 89 -2.00 -12.58 4.72
CA GLY A 89 -0.67 -13.09 5.02
C GLY A 89 -0.67 -14.56 5.45
N ALA A 90 -1.63 -14.97 6.28
CA ALA A 90 -1.80 -16.37 6.67
C ALA A 90 -2.15 -17.27 5.47
N GLN A 91 -3.03 -16.83 4.56
CA GLN A 91 -3.37 -17.58 3.36
C GLN A 91 -2.16 -17.75 2.43
N ASP A 92 -1.36 -16.70 2.27
CA ASP A 92 -0.18 -16.74 1.41
C ASP A 92 0.94 -17.60 2.04
N ALA A 93 1.12 -17.55 3.36
CA ALA A 93 2.01 -18.45 4.08
C ALA A 93 1.61 -19.92 3.92
N ILE A 94 0.31 -20.24 3.96
CA ILE A 94 -0.18 -21.61 3.70
C ILE A 94 0.20 -22.04 2.28
N LYS A 95 -0.10 -21.21 1.27
CA LYS A 95 0.24 -21.51 -0.14
C LYS A 95 1.75 -21.73 -0.32
N TRP A 96 2.57 -20.93 0.36
CA TRP A 96 4.03 -21.08 0.32
C TRP A 96 4.49 -22.41 0.90
N VAL A 97 4.07 -22.72 2.13
CA VAL A 97 4.46 -23.97 2.82
C VAL A 97 3.92 -25.21 2.10
N SER A 98 2.75 -25.13 1.46
CA SER A 98 2.21 -26.23 0.65
C SER A 98 2.82 -26.34 -0.75
N GLY A 99 3.72 -25.45 -1.15
CA GLY A 99 4.32 -25.43 -2.49
C GLY A 99 3.34 -25.06 -3.61
N THR A 100 2.23 -24.39 -3.28
CA THR A 100 1.19 -23.98 -4.24
C THR A 100 1.17 -22.46 -4.47
N ALA A 101 2.17 -21.73 -3.97
CA ALA A 101 2.32 -20.31 -4.24
C ALA A 101 2.66 -20.06 -5.71
N ILE A 102 2.00 -19.06 -6.30
CA ILE A 102 2.29 -18.60 -7.67
C ILE A 102 3.34 -17.50 -7.58
N GLN A 103 4.34 -17.54 -8.46
CA GLN A 103 5.40 -16.56 -8.57
C GLN A 103 5.55 -16.10 -10.03
N PRO A 104 5.70 -14.79 -10.32
CA PRO A 104 5.62 -13.68 -9.37
C PRO A 104 4.25 -13.57 -8.70
N ALA A 105 4.21 -13.12 -7.45
CA ALA A 105 2.95 -12.93 -6.73
C ALA A 105 2.07 -11.89 -7.45
N ILE A 106 0.78 -12.19 -7.54
CA ILE A 106 -0.20 -11.30 -8.18
C ILE A 106 -0.89 -10.51 -7.07
N THR A 107 -0.87 -9.17 -7.19
CA THR A 107 -1.60 -8.31 -6.26
C THR A 107 -3.11 -8.56 -6.37
N THR A 108 -3.70 -9.16 -5.34
CA THR A 108 -5.16 -9.42 -5.25
C THR A 108 -5.91 -8.33 -4.49
N GLN A 109 -5.19 -7.55 -3.68
CA GLN A 109 -5.72 -6.45 -2.87
C GLN A 109 -4.93 -5.17 -3.17
N PRO A 110 -5.28 -4.42 -4.23
CA PRO A 110 -4.60 -3.18 -4.55
C PRO A 110 -4.85 -2.12 -3.47
N LEU A 111 -3.82 -1.29 -3.19
CA LEU A 111 -3.91 -0.22 -2.20
C LEU A 111 -5.07 0.73 -2.52
N GLY A 112 -5.94 0.95 -1.52
CA GLY A 112 -6.97 1.99 -1.56
C GLY A 112 -6.48 3.30 -0.97
N ASP A 113 -7.17 4.40 -1.26
CA ASP A 113 -6.81 5.74 -0.76
C ASP A 113 -6.76 5.80 0.77
N ALA A 114 -7.62 5.05 1.43
CA ALA A 114 -7.66 4.97 2.89
C ALA A 114 -6.34 4.50 3.51
N HIS A 115 -5.48 3.79 2.76
CA HIS A 115 -4.15 3.40 3.21
C HIS A 115 -3.20 4.61 3.22
N CYS A 116 -3.23 5.43 2.17
CA CYS A 116 -2.41 6.64 2.05
C CYS A 116 -2.86 7.72 3.03
N LEU A 117 -4.19 7.86 3.22
CA LEU A 117 -4.79 8.86 4.10
C LEU A 117 -4.55 8.59 5.59
N LYS A 118 -3.94 7.46 5.98
CA LYS A 118 -3.46 7.25 7.36
C LYS A 118 -2.42 8.29 7.77
N CYS A 119 -1.65 8.79 6.80
CA CYS A 119 -0.63 9.83 7.04
C CYS A 119 -0.84 11.09 6.22
N HIS A 120 -1.53 11.01 5.09
CA HIS A 120 -1.77 12.14 4.18
C HIS A 120 -3.18 12.75 4.34
N THR A 121 -3.61 13.01 5.58
CA THR A 121 -5.00 13.44 5.89
C THR A 121 -5.41 14.75 5.22
N ASP A 122 -4.45 15.63 4.94
CA ASP A 122 -4.70 16.97 4.43
C ASP A 122 -4.72 17.03 2.90
N THR A 123 -4.33 15.95 2.22
CA THR A 123 -4.26 15.88 0.75
C THR A 123 -5.58 16.26 0.05
N PRO A 124 -6.77 15.82 0.52
CA PRO A 124 -8.05 16.23 -0.08
C PRO A 124 -8.36 17.72 0.01
N GLN A 125 -7.65 18.46 0.88
CA GLN A 125 -7.86 19.90 1.07
C GLN A 125 -7.00 20.77 0.13
N ALA A 126 -6.03 20.18 -0.58
CA ALA A 126 -5.17 20.91 -1.50
C ALA A 126 -5.97 21.44 -2.71
N SER A 127 -5.94 22.76 -2.94
CA SER A 127 -6.89 23.43 -3.86
C SER A 127 -6.24 24.28 -4.96
N ASN A 128 -4.94 24.16 -5.21
CA ASN A 128 -4.34 24.85 -6.36
C ASN A 128 -4.67 24.11 -7.67
N PHE A 129 -4.50 24.81 -8.81
CA PHE A 129 -4.83 24.26 -10.13
C PHE A 129 -4.12 22.93 -10.39
N ASP A 130 -2.88 22.77 -9.92
CA ASP A 130 -2.10 21.53 -10.11
C ASP A 130 -2.56 20.37 -9.21
N ARG A 131 -3.43 20.62 -8.22
CA ARG A 131 -3.86 19.63 -7.21
C ARG A 131 -5.37 19.53 -7.04
N HIS A 132 -6.17 20.18 -7.90
CA HIS A 132 -7.64 20.14 -7.84
C HIS A 132 -8.22 18.72 -7.94
N PHE A 133 -7.47 17.79 -8.51
CA PHE A 133 -7.77 16.36 -8.52
C PHE A 133 -8.10 15.84 -7.12
N HIS A 134 -7.24 16.07 -6.12
CA HIS A 134 -7.41 15.49 -4.78
C HIS A 134 -8.70 15.96 -4.09
N ARG A 135 -9.09 17.22 -4.34
CA ARG A 135 -10.35 17.78 -3.84
C ARG A 135 -11.58 17.18 -4.53
N THR A 136 -11.46 16.84 -5.80
CA THR A 136 -12.57 16.32 -6.62
C THR A 136 -12.64 14.80 -6.65
N LEU A 137 -11.62 14.11 -6.13
CA LEU A 137 -11.51 12.66 -6.13
C LEU A 137 -12.73 11.96 -5.53
N ALA A 138 -13.20 12.41 -4.37
CA ALA A 138 -14.40 11.85 -3.74
C ALA A 138 -15.65 11.98 -4.62
N ARG A 139 -15.79 13.11 -5.35
CA ARG A 139 -16.89 13.30 -6.29
C ARG A 139 -16.75 12.38 -7.50
N TRP A 140 -15.55 12.20 -8.02
CA TRP A 140 -15.29 11.25 -9.11
C TRP A 140 -15.62 9.80 -8.68
N GLN A 141 -15.16 9.37 -7.50
CA GLN A 141 -15.42 8.04 -6.96
C GLN A 141 -16.91 7.77 -6.67
N GLN A 142 -17.69 8.81 -6.37
CA GLN A 142 -19.15 8.70 -6.27
C GLN A 142 -19.82 8.55 -7.65
N ALA A 143 -19.23 9.11 -8.70
CA ALA A 143 -19.78 9.09 -10.06
C ALA A 143 -19.35 7.85 -10.87
N ASP A 144 -18.15 7.30 -10.58
CA ASP A 144 -17.56 6.17 -11.31
C ASP A 144 -16.90 5.19 -10.34
N ALA A 145 -17.38 3.95 -10.33
CA ALA A 145 -16.81 2.87 -9.51
C ALA A 145 -15.37 2.51 -9.90
N ASN A 146 -14.94 2.86 -11.11
CA ASN A 146 -13.59 2.68 -11.62
C ASN A 146 -12.73 3.95 -11.50
N ALA A 147 -13.21 4.98 -10.79
CA ALA A 147 -12.44 6.20 -10.57
C ALA A 147 -11.03 5.90 -10.05
N GLY A 148 -10.11 6.81 -10.38
CA GLY A 148 -8.74 6.73 -9.93
C GLY A 148 -8.61 6.68 -8.41
N ARG A 149 -7.44 6.23 -7.97
CA ARG A 149 -6.99 6.17 -6.58
C ARG A 149 -5.65 6.88 -6.47
N CYS A 150 -5.15 7.10 -5.26
CA CYS A 150 -3.82 7.68 -5.04
C CYS A 150 -2.74 6.99 -5.89
N ILE A 151 -2.75 5.65 -5.89
CA ILE A 151 -1.79 4.83 -6.64
C ILE A 151 -2.05 4.78 -8.16
N SER A 152 -3.19 5.28 -8.63
CA SER A 152 -3.45 5.42 -10.08
C SER A 152 -2.52 6.46 -10.70
N CYS A 153 -2.09 7.46 -9.93
CA CYS A 153 -1.17 8.49 -10.39
C CYS A 153 0.22 8.32 -9.76
N HIS A 154 0.29 8.06 -8.45
CA HIS A 154 1.51 7.90 -7.68
C HIS A 154 1.99 6.45 -7.65
N THR A 155 2.97 6.12 -8.48
CA THR A 155 3.36 4.72 -8.66
C THR A 155 4.27 4.23 -7.53
N SER A 156 3.79 3.29 -6.72
CA SER A 156 4.49 2.85 -5.49
C SER A 156 5.74 2.00 -5.72
N HIS A 157 5.62 0.93 -6.51
CA HIS A 157 6.66 -0.09 -6.69
C HIS A 157 7.21 -0.15 -8.14
N THR A 158 7.00 0.90 -8.93
CA THR A 158 7.53 0.99 -10.30
C THR A 158 8.63 2.04 -10.38
N THR A 159 9.57 1.84 -11.28
CA THR A 159 10.75 2.69 -11.46
C THR A 159 10.58 3.73 -12.58
N ASP A 160 9.38 3.84 -13.14
CA ASP A 160 9.02 4.79 -14.20
C ASP A 160 8.38 6.08 -13.66
N GLY A 161 8.23 6.20 -12.33
CA GLY A 161 7.75 7.41 -11.67
C GLY A 161 8.85 8.48 -11.57
N ASN A 162 8.46 9.75 -11.73
CA ASN A 162 9.38 10.88 -11.62
C ASN A 162 9.40 11.44 -10.18
N ALA A 163 10.53 11.27 -9.49
CA ALA A 163 10.72 11.71 -8.10
C ALA A 163 10.48 13.22 -7.89
N THR A 164 10.78 14.09 -8.87
CA THR A 164 10.64 15.54 -8.71
C THR A 164 9.19 16.02 -8.67
N ILE A 165 8.27 15.18 -9.14
CA ILE A 165 6.82 15.42 -9.13
C ILE A 165 6.08 14.40 -8.26
N GLY A 166 6.77 13.78 -7.29
CA GLY A 166 6.15 12.86 -6.33
C GLY A 166 5.86 11.47 -6.91
N PHE A 167 6.76 10.95 -7.75
CA PHE A 167 6.66 9.64 -8.41
C PHE A 167 5.41 9.49 -9.27
N LEU A 168 5.02 10.57 -9.94
CA LEU A 168 4.00 10.54 -10.98
C LEU A 168 4.61 10.03 -12.28
N GLN A 169 3.82 9.29 -13.04
CA GLN A 169 4.10 8.95 -14.43
C GLN A 169 3.21 9.83 -15.33
N GLN A 170 3.82 10.67 -16.17
CA GLN A 170 3.10 11.73 -16.88
C GLN A 170 2.01 11.23 -17.82
N GLN A 171 2.27 10.16 -18.59
CA GLN A 171 1.28 9.58 -19.49
C GLN A 171 0.08 9.02 -18.71
N ARG A 172 0.33 8.35 -17.58
CA ARG A 172 -0.72 7.80 -16.70
C ARG A 172 -1.53 8.92 -16.07
N LEU A 173 -0.87 9.98 -15.61
CA LEU A 173 -1.52 11.18 -15.08
C LEU A 173 -2.49 11.78 -16.12
N LEU A 174 -2.06 11.95 -17.38
CA LEU A 174 -2.92 12.51 -18.43
C LEU A 174 -4.15 11.63 -18.71
N VAL A 175 -3.99 10.30 -18.67
CA VAL A 175 -5.11 9.36 -18.82
C VAL A 175 -6.11 9.53 -17.67
N GLU A 176 -5.64 9.60 -16.42
CA GLU A 176 -6.51 9.78 -15.26
C GLU A 176 -7.20 11.16 -15.25
N CYS A 177 -6.50 12.22 -15.65
CA CYS A 177 -7.09 13.55 -15.83
C CYS A 177 -8.24 13.51 -16.84
N LYS A 178 -8.04 12.89 -18.01
CA LYS A 178 -9.09 12.74 -19.02
C LYS A 178 -10.28 11.96 -18.47
N ARG A 179 -10.04 10.80 -17.84
CA ARG A 179 -11.12 9.97 -17.28
C ARG A 179 -11.94 10.72 -16.24
N CYS A 180 -11.28 11.45 -15.35
CA CYS A 180 -11.95 12.30 -14.36
C CYS A 180 -12.79 13.41 -15.04
N HIS A 181 -12.22 14.12 -16.01
CA HIS A 181 -12.92 15.20 -16.70
C HIS A 181 -14.14 14.73 -17.50
N VAL A 182 -14.02 13.58 -18.17
CA VAL A 182 -15.15 12.91 -18.84
C VAL A 182 -16.23 12.55 -17.83
N ALA A 183 -15.86 11.86 -16.73
CA ALA A 183 -16.80 11.38 -15.72
C ALA A 183 -17.54 12.52 -15.01
N LEU A 184 -16.90 13.68 -14.86
CA LEU A 184 -17.48 14.85 -14.20
C LEU A 184 -18.12 15.85 -15.17
N GLY A 185 -18.10 15.58 -16.48
CA GLY A 185 -18.68 16.46 -17.50
C GLY A 185 -18.00 17.83 -17.61
N VAL A 186 -16.67 17.86 -17.43
CA VAL A 186 -15.84 19.07 -17.52
C VAL A 186 -14.82 19.02 -18.67
N GLU A 187 -14.96 18.04 -19.57
CA GLU A 187 -14.26 18.07 -20.86
C GLU A 187 -14.75 19.29 -21.67
N GLN A 188 -13.81 20.12 -22.14
CA GLN A 188 -14.05 21.12 -23.17
C GLN A 188 -13.88 20.49 -24.55
#